data_AF-A0A8S8XCM3-F1
#
_entry.id   AF-A0A8S8XCM3-F1
#
_cell.length_a   1.000
_cell.length_b   1.000
_cell.length_c   1.000
_cell.angle_alpha   90.00
_cell.angle_beta   90.00
_cell.angle_gamma   90.00
#
_symmetry.space_group_name_H-M   'P 1'
#
loop_
_entity.id
_entity.type
_entity.pdbx_description
1 polymer ?
#
loop_
_entity_poly.entity_id
_entity_poly.type
_entity_poly.pdbx_seq_one_letter_code
_entity_poly.pdbx_strand_id
1 'polypeptide(L)'
;MQRYHPALVALHWLLAVLLFLSLCAGFFLAQRSNADPSKIDGLRIHMAMGMAILALMVVRFVVRLRSAQPPQGQRRWLHQSFYVLVTAMAGTGLATAIVARLNDIVFAGTGEPLPPDLLIFPTRVAHGWIALLLVALIGVHLGQALPRMARMSLGRR
;
A
#
# COMPACT_ATOMS: atom_id res chain seq x y z
N MET A 1 0.96 -22.34 22.76
CA MET A 1 0.81 -21.03 22.07
C MET A 1 0.97 -21.26 20.58
N GLN A 2 -0.09 -21.16 19.79
CA GLN A 2 0.03 -21.30 18.33
C GLN A 2 0.76 -20.08 17.77
N ARG A 3 1.97 -20.29 17.23
CA ARG A 3 2.76 -19.24 16.57
C ARG A 3 2.26 -19.08 15.14
N TYR A 4 2.27 -17.84 14.64
CA TYR A 4 1.97 -17.59 13.22
C TYR A 4 3.00 -18.26 12.32
N HIS A 5 2.55 -18.73 11.16
CA HIS A 5 3.44 -19.29 10.13
C HIS A 5 4.54 -18.28 9.76
N PRO A 6 5.83 -18.65 9.74
CA PRO A 6 6.94 -17.71 9.56
C PRO A 6 6.83 -16.89 8.26
N ALA A 7 6.36 -17.51 7.18
CA ALA A 7 6.09 -16.81 5.92
C ALA A 7 5.08 -15.65 6.07
N LEU A 8 4.04 -15.78 6.89
CA LEU A 8 3.06 -14.71 7.12
C LEU A 8 3.65 -13.53 7.89
N VAL A 9 4.62 -13.81 8.78
CA VAL A 9 5.36 -12.78 9.51
C VAL A 9 6.32 -12.06 8.58
N ALA A 10 7.10 -12.77 7.78
CA ALA A 10 8.00 -12.18 6.77
C ALA A 10 7.22 -11.31 5.77
N LEU A 11 6.14 -11.84 5.20
CA LEU A 11 5.27 -11.09 4.28
C LEU A 11 4.64 -9.86 4.96
N HIS A 12 4.36 -9.91 6.27
CA HIS A 12 3.79 -8.77 6.98
C HIS A 12 4.77 -7.61 7.03
N TRP A 13 6.00 -7.86 7.47
CA TRP A 13 7.02 -6.84 7.59
C TRP A 13 7.46 -6.30 6.23
N LEU A 14 7.63 -7.17 5.23
CA LEU A 14 7.94 -6.75 3.87
C LEU A 14 6.86 -5.81 3.32
N LEU A 15 5.58 -6.19 3.42
CA LEU A 15 4.47 -5.34 2.99
C LEU A 15 4.39 -4.04 3.80
N ALA A 16 4.65 -4.08 5.11
CA ALA A 16 4.62 -2.88 5.95
C ALA A 16 5.67 -1.85 5.51
N VAL A 17 6.91 -2.30 5.25
CA VAL A 17 7.99 -1.43 4.76
C VAL A 17 7.66 -0.88 3.36
N LEU A 18 7.24 -1.74 2.43
CA LEU A 18 6.90 -1.31 1.07
C LEU A 18 5.74 -0.32 1.06
N LEU A 19 4.68 -0.59 1.83
CA LEU A 19 3.52 0.30 1.92
C LEU A 19 3.90 1.66 2.50
N PHE A 20 4.73 1.70 3.56
CA PHE A 20 5.21 2.94 4.15
C PHE A 20 6.01 3.77 3.15
N LEU A 21 7.02 3.16 2.51
CA LEU A 21 7.85 3.83 1.50
C LEU A 21 7.02 4.32 0.31
N SER A 22 6.08 3.49 -0.17
CA SER A 22 5.21 3.83 -1.30
C SER A 22 4.27 5.00 -0.97
N LEU A 23 3.73 5.06 0.26
CA LEU A 23 2.91 6.18 0.73
C LEU A 23 3.73 7.47 0.78
N CYS A 24 4.93 7.44 1.38
CA CYS A 24 5.83 8.59 1.40
C CYS A 24 6.13 9.08 -0.03
N ALA A 25 6.55 8.17 -0.93
CA ALA A 25 6.81 8.50 -2.32
C ALA A 25 5.59 9.15 -3.01
N GLY A 26 4.39 8.60 -2.80
CA GLY A 26 3.15 9.14 -3.36
C GLY A 26 2.85 10.57 -2.90
N PHE A 27 3.03 10.88 -1.60
CA PHE A 27 2.83 12.23 -1.08
C PHE A 27 3.87 13.23 -1.58
N PHE A 28 5.14 12.82 -1.70
CA PHE A 28 6.18 13.67 -2.30
C PHE A 28 5.91 13.95 -3.78
N LEU A 29 5.50 12.94 -4.55
CA LEU A 29 5.15 13.10 -5.97
C LEU A 29 3.92 13.99 -6.17
N ALA A 30 2.95 13.94 -5.26
CA ALA A 30 1.76 14.79 -5.31
C ALA A 30 2.09 16.29 -5.20
N GLN A 31 3.21 16.65 -4.55
CA GLN A 31 3.64 18.04 -4.39
C GLN A 31 4.49 18.55 -5.56
N ARG A 32 4.99 17.66 -6.42
CA ARG A 32 5.81 18.04 -7.58
C ARG A 32 4.95 18.43 -8.78
N SER A 33 5.41 19.42 -9.53
CA SER A 33 4.80 19.81 -10.80
C SER A 33 4.83 18.66 -11.81
N ASN A 34 3.78 18.51 -12.63
CA ASN A 34 3.77 17.57 -13.74
C ASN A 34 4.75 17.96 -14.87
N ALA A 35 5.18 19.22 -14.91
CA ALA A 35 6.19 19.70 -15.86
C ALA A 35 7.63 19.36 -15.44
N ASP A 36 7.85 18.88 -14.21
CA ASP A 36 9.17 18.47 -13.72
C ASP A 36 9.54 17.09 -14.30
N PRO A 37 10.58 16.96 -15.15
CA PRO A 37 10.96 15.68 -15.74
C PRO A 37 11.37 14.64 -14.70
N SER A 38 11.91 15.06 -13.56
CA SER A 38 12.33 14.15 -12.48
C SER A 38 11.16 13.43 -11.80
N LYS A 39 9.93 13.93 -12.01
CA LYS A 39 8.70 13.28 -11.53
C LYS A 39 8.45 11.93 -12.20
N ILE A 40 8.91 11.74 -13.44
CA ILE A 40 8.73 10.48 -14.20
C ILE A 40 9.48 9.34 -13.51
N ASP A 41 10.72 9.55 -13.09
CA ASP A 41 11.50 8.51 -12.41
C ASP A 41 10.89 8.15 -11.05
N GLY A 42 10.42 9.17 -10.30
CA GLY A 42 9.73 8.92 -9.05
C GLY A 42 8.40 8.18 -9.25
N LEU A 43 7.63 8.52 -10.29
CA LEU A 43 6.42 7.78 -10.67
C LEU A 43 6.74 6.33 -11.05
N ARG A 44 7.85 6.07 -11.76
CA ARG A 44 8.30 4.72 -12.11
C ARG A 44 8.49 3.87 -10.87
N ILE A 45 9.21 4.39 -9.88
CA ILE A 45 9.46 3.70 -8.62
C ILE A 45 8.14 3.49 -7.86
N HIS A 46 7.32 4.54 -7.71
CA HIS A 46 6.05 4.44 -7.00
C HIS A 46 5.09 3.43 -7.62
N MET A 47 4.94 3.43 -8.95
CA MET A 47 4.08 2.49 -9.69
C MET A 47 4.61 1.06 -9.58
N ALA A 48 5.93 0.86 -9.69
CA ALA A 48 6.55 -0.45 -9.49
C ALA A 48 6.33 -1.00 -8.07
N MET A 49 6.49 -0.15 -7.05
CA MET A 49 6.18 -0.52 -5.66
C MET A 49 4.71 -0.87 -5.47
N GLY A 50 3.79 -0.10 -6.06
CA GLY A 50 2.35 -0.38 -6.01
C GLY A 50 2.00 -1.75 -6.61
N MET A 51 2.57 -2.09 -7.78
CA MET A 51 2.39 -3.39 -8.41
C MET A 51 2.99 -4.53 -7.56
N ALA A 52 4.18 -4.34 -6.98
CA ALA A 52 4.81 -5.31 -6.10
C ALA A 52 3.97 -5.56 -4.83
N ILE A 53 3.43 -4.51 -4.21
CA ILE A 53 2.53 -4.61 -3.06
C ILE A 53 1.28 -5.41 -3.43
N LEU A 54 0.66 -5.15 -4.58
CA LEU A 54 -0.51 -5.90 -5.03
C LEU A 54 -0.20 -7.39 -5.21
N ALA A 55 0.90 -7.73 -5.87
CA ALA A 55 1.32 -9.12 -6.04
C ALA A 55 1.59 -9.81 -4.69
N LEU A 56 2.31 -9.15 -3.78
CA LEU A 56 2.59 -9.67 -2.44
C LEU A 56 1.34 -9.80 -1.58
N MET A 57 0.34 -8.94 -1.77
CA MET A 57 -0.97 -9.06 -1.11
C MET A 57 -1.71 -10.32 -1.56
N VAL A 58 -1.66 -10.66 -2.86
CA VAL A 58 -2.21 -11.93 -3.38
C VAL A 58 -1.48 -13.13 -2.77
N VAL A 59 -0.14 -13.11 -2.79
CA VAL A 59 0.68 -14.18 -2.18
C VAL A 59 0.34 -14.34 -0.70
N ARG A 60 0.29 -13.24 0.06
CA ARG A 60 -0.09 -13.25 1.47
C ARG A 60 -1.48 -13.85 1.69
N PHE A 61 -2.44 -13.49 0.85
CA PHE A 61 -3.80 -14.01 0.93
C PHE A 61 -3.83 -15.52 0.70
N VAL A 62 -3.15 -16.03 -0.32
CA VAL A 62 -3.05 -17.48 -0.61
C VAL A 62 -2.37 -18.23 0.54
N VAL A 63 -1.22 -17.75 1.02
CA VAL A 63 -0.51 -18.36 2.16
C VAL A 63 -1.40 -18.39 3.40
N ARG A 64 -2.17 -17.31 3.64
CA ARG A 64 -3.11 -17.22 4.74
C ARG A 64 -4.22 -18.26 4.66
N LEU A 65 -4.80 -18.47 3.48
CA LEU A 65 -5.82 -19.50 3.27
C LEU A 65 -5.29 -20.93 3.47
N ARG A 66 -4.01 -21.16 3.17
CA ARG A 66 -3.35 -22.47 3.27
C ARG A 66 -2.70 -22.76 4.62
N SER A 67 -2.66 -21.78 5.53
CA SER A 67 -2.01 -21.92 6.84
C SER A 67 -3.04 -22.06 7.96
N ALA A 68 -2.76 -22.91 8.95
CA ALA A 68 -3.51 -22.90 10.20
C ALA A 68 -3.39 -21.52 10.86
N GLN A 69 -4.52 -20.85 11.09
CA GLN A 69 -4.56 -19.54 11.72
C GLN A 69 -5.13 -19.68 13.14
N PRO A 70 -4.51 -19.04 14.15
CA PRO A 70 -5.14 -18.96 15.47
C PRO A 70 -6.50 -18.23 15.34
N PRO A 71 -7.47 -18.51 16.23
CA PRO A 71 -8.79 -17.87 16.20
C PRO A 71 -8.67 -16.35 16.10
N GLN A 72 -9.35 -15.77 15.11
CA GLN A 72 -9.36 -14.32 14.93
C GLN A 72 -10.23 -13.70 16.02
N GLY A 73 -9.59 -13.04 16.99
CA GLY A 73 -10.30 -12.23 17.99
C GLY A 73 -10.90 -10.95 17.40
N GLN A 74 -11.24 -9.99 18.26
CA GLN A 74 -11.94 -8.72 17.94
C GLN A 74 -11.29 -7.83 16.83
N ARG A 75 -10.14 -8.20 16.27
CA ARG A 75 -9.39 -7.42 15.26
C ARG A 75 -9.53 -7.95 13.84
N ARG A 76 -10.45 -8.89 13.61
CA ARG A 76 -10.76 -9.40 12.26
C ARG A 76 -11.09 -8.26 11.29
N TRP A 77 -11.86 -7.27 11.75
CA TRP A 77 -12.28 -6.14 10.93
C TRP A 77 -11.09 -5.31 10.44
N LEU A 78 -10.09 -5.01 11.28
CA LEU A 78 -8.89 -4.24 10.88
C LEU A 78 -8.15 -4.94 9.73
N HIS A 79 -7.91 -6.24 9.86
CA HIS A 79 -7.20 -6.99 8.82
C HIS A 79 -8.01 -7.06 7.53
N GLN A 80 -9.34 -7.25 7.60
CA GLN A 80 -10.22 -7.21 6.44
C GLN A 80 -10.20 -5.82 5.78
N SER A 81 -10.26 -4.74 6.56
CA SER A 81 -10.15 -3.37 6.06
C SER A 81 -8.82 -3.12 5.34
N PHE A 82 -7.70 -3.66 5.85
CA PHE A 82 -6.43 -3.58 5.13
C PHE A 82 -6.45 -4.33 3.80
N TYR A 83 -7.02 -5.55 3.73
CA TYR A 83 -7.16 -6.27 2.47
C TYR A 83 -7.95 -5.46 1.45
N VAL A 84 -9.07 -4.88 1.86
CA VAL A 84 -9.93 -4.07 0.98
C VAL A 84 -9.21 -2.79 0.55
N LEU A 85 -8.73 -1.99 1.49
CA LEU A 85 -8.15 -0.68 1.18
C LEU A 85 -6.83 -0.77 0.42
N VAL A 86 -5.94 -1.72 0.73
CA VAL A 86 -4.67 -1.86 -0.02
C VAL A 86 -4.94 -2.32 -1.46
N THR A 87 -5.90 -3.24 -1.64
CA THR A 87 -6.30 -3.68 -2.98
C THR A 87 -6.97 -2.56 -3.76
N ALA A 88 -7.86 -1.79 -3.13
CA ALA A 88 -8.48 -0.62 -3.74
C ALA A 88 -7.47 0.49 -4.08
N MET A 89 -6.48 0.72 -3.22
CA MET A 89 -5.38 1.65 -3.46
C MET A 89 -4.58 1.27 -4.71
N ALA A 90 -4.12 0.01 -4.79
CA ALA A 90 -3.39 -0.47 -5.96
C ALA A 90 -4.27 -0.47 -7.23
N GLY A 91 -5.53 -0.90 -7.11
CA GLY A 91 -6.47 -0.95 -8.23
C GLY A 91 -6.79 0.43 -8.81
N THR A 92 -7.03 1.42 -7.96
CA THR A 92 -7.23 2.81 -8.42
C THR A 92 -5.98 3.40 -9.05
N GLY A 93 -4.78 3.12 -8.50
CA GLY A 93 -3.51 3.55 -9.08
C GLY A 93 -3.25 2.94 -10.46
N LEU A 94 -3.51 1.65 -10.62
CA LEU A 94 -3.43 0.96 -11.92
C LEU A 94 -4.44 1.52 -12.92
N ALA A 95 -5.67 1.78 -12.48
CA ALA A 95 -6.70 2.39 -13.32
C ALA A 95 -6.30 3.80 -13.77
N THR A 96 -5.73 4.63 -12.89
CA THR A 96 -5.12 5.92 -13.29
C THR A 96 -4.01 5.72 -14.31
N ALA A 97 -3.11 4.75 -14.08
CA ALA A 97 -2.00 4.49 -14.99
C ALA A 97 -2.44 4.10 -16.41
N ILE A 98 -3.55 3.36 -16.52
CA ILE A 98 -4.14 2.98 -17.81
C ILE A 98 -4.84 4.19 -18.47
N VAL A 99 -5.77 4.84 -17.77
CA VAL A 99 -6.60 5.90 -18.35
C VAL A 99 -5.78 7.15 -18.69
N ALA A 100 -4.76 7.46 -17.90
CA ALA A 100 -3.85 8.58 -18.13
C ALA A 100 -2.63 8.20 -18.99
N ARG A 101 -2.57 6.98 -19.55
CA ARG A 101 -1.46 6.46 -20.37
C ARG A 101 -0.08 6.54 -19.69
N LEU A 102 -0.04 6.54 -18.35
CA LEU A 102 1.21 6.68 -17.61
C LEU A 102 2.14 5.48 -17.81
N ASN A 103 1.60 4.29 -18.12
CA ASN A 103 2.44 3.13 -18.39
C ASN A 103 3.38 3.37 -19.58
N ASP A 104 2.87 3.99 -20.65
CA ASP A 104 3.64 4.29 -21.85
C ASP A 104 4.70 5.36 -21.55
N ILE A 105 4.29 6.44 -20.89
CA ILE A 105 5.17 7.56 -20.53
C ILE A 105 6.31 7.10 -19.61
N VAL A 106 5.97 6.33 -18.57
CA VAL A 106 6.88 6.02 -17.46
C VAL A 106 7.73 4.79 -17.73
N PHE A 107 7.15 3.72 -18.28
CA PHE A 107 7.85 2.45 -18.50
C PHE A 107 8.30 2.24 -19.94
N ALA A 108 7.50 2.61 -20.93
CA ALA A 108 7.91 2.50 -22.34
C ALA A 108 8.81 3.67 -22.79
N GLY A 109 8.80 4.78 -22.06
CA GLY A 109 9.71 5.92 -22.31
C GLY A 109 9.40 6.65 -23.60
N THR A 110 8.12 6.81 -23.94
CA THR A 110 7.68 7.45 -25.21
C THR A 110 8.13 8.90 -25.38
N GLY A 111 8.55 9.57 -24.29
CA GLY A 111 8.91 10.99 -24.28
C GLY A 111 7.70 11.93 -24.28
N GLU A 112 6.48 11.39 -24.24
CA GLU A 112 5.26 12.18 -24.06
C GLU A 112 5.26 12.87 -22.68
N PRO A 113 4.79 14.13 -22.59
CA PRO A 113 4.69 14.81 -21.32
C PRO A 113 3.60 14.20 -20.44
N LEU A 114 3.75 14.32 -19.12
CA LEU A 114 2.66 14.01 -18.19
C LEU A 114 1.45 14.93 -18.46
N PRO A 115 0.21 14.45 -18.25
CA PRO A 115 -0.97 15.32 -18.28
C PRO A 115 -0.77 16.52 -17.35
N PRO A 116 -1.16 17.74 -17.76
CA PRO A 116 -0.92 18.96 -16.97
C PRO A 116 -1.45 18.85 -15.54
N ASP A 117 -2.61 18.22 -15.38
CA ASP A 117 -3.20 17.89 -14.09
C ASP A 117 -3.66 16.43 -14.07
N LEU A 118 -3.25 15.66 -13.05
CA LEU A 118 -3.69 14.28 -12.85
C LEU A 118 -5.01 14.20 -12.05
N LEU A 119 -5.46 15.29 -11.42
CA LEU A 119 -6.71 15.31 -10.67
C LEU A 119 -7.96 15.32 -11.57
N ILE A 120 -7.78 15.56 -12.88
CA ILE A 120 -8.85 15.38 -13.87
C ILE A 120 -9.35 13.93 -13.95
N PHE A 121 -8.53 12.97 -13.50
CA PHE A 121 -8.88 11.55 -13.49
C PHE A 121 -9.57 11.19 -12.17
N PRO A 122 -10.85 10.79 -12.15
CA PRO A 122 -11.55 10.44 -10.91
C PRO A 122 -10.86 9.30 -10.14
N THR A 123 -10.22 8.37 -10.85
CA THR A 123 -9.42 7.30 -10.26
C THR A 123 -8.24 7.84 -9.44
N ARG A 124 -7.61 8.93 -9.89
CA ARG A 124 -6.51 9.58 -9.15
C ARG A 124 -6.99 10.28 -7.89
N VAL A 125 -8.16 10.93 -7.96
CA VAL A 125 -8.80 11.56 -6.80
C VAL A 125 -9.16 10.49 -5.77
N ALA A 126 -9.78 9.39 -6.19
CA ALA A 126 -10.08 8.25 -5.34
C ALA A 126 -8.81 7.66 -4.71
N HIS A 127 -7.74 7.49 -5.49
CA HIS A 127 -6.44 7.03 -4.99
C HIS A 127 -5.89 7.92 -3.87
N GLY A 128 -6.04 9.25 -3.98
CA GLY A 128 -5.66 10.21 -2.94
C GLY A 128 -6.45 10.03 -1.64
N TRP A 129 -7.78 9.92 -1.73
CA TRP A 129 -8.62 9.68 -0.56
C TRP A 129 -8.35 8.33 0.10
N ILE A 130 -8.15 7.27 -0.69
CA ILE A 130 -7.81 5.94 -0.17
C ILE A 130 -6.46 5.98 0.54
N ALA A 131 -5.47 6.73 0.05
CA ALA A 131 -4.19 6.92 0.73
C ALA A 131 -4.37 7.52 2.14
N LEU A 132 -5.21 8.56 2.28
CA LEU A 132 -5.51 9.18 3.57
C LEU A 132 -6.22 8.21 4.52
N LEU A 133 -7.20 7.45 4.02
CA LEU A 133 -7.88 6.41 4.80
C LEU A 133 -6.90 5.30 5.24
N LEU A 134 -5.97 4.91 4.39
CA LEU A 134 -4.92 3.95 4.73
C LEU A 134 -4.00 4.49 5.82
N VAL A 135 -3.56 5.75 5.75
CA VAL A 135 -2.75 6.39 6.80
C VAL A 135 -3.50 6.37 8.14
N ALA A 136 -4.78 6.74 8.15
CA ALA A 136 -5.61 6.69 9.36
C ALA A 136 -5.73 5.26 9.92
N LEU A 137 -5.99 4.27 9.07
CA LEU A 137 -6.10 2.87 9.47
C LEU A 137 -4.77 2.31 10.01
N ILE A 138 -3.64 2.70 9.43
CA ILE A 138 -2.30 2.39 9.94
C ILE A 138 -2.12 3.00 11.33
N GLY A 139 -2.51 4.26 11.54
CA GLY A 139 -2.47 4.90 12.85
C GLY A 139 -3.26 4.13 13.92
N VAL A 140 -4.50 3.73 13.62
CA VAL A 140 -5.32 2.89 14.50
C VAL A 140 -4.66 1.54 14.76
N HIS A 141 -4.06 0.93 13.73
CA HIS A 141 -3.37 -0.35 13.85
C HIS A 141 -2.17 -0.29 14.80
N LEU A 142 -1.33 0.73 14.65
CA LEU A 142 -0.16 0.98 15.48
C LEU A 142 -0.54 1.33 16.92
N GLY A 143 -1.53 2.21 17.13
CA GLY A 143 -2.01 2.61 18.45
C GLY A 143 -2.54 1.45 19.28
N GLN A 144 -3.12 0.43 18.63
CA GLN A 144 -3.53 -0.79 19.31
C GLN A 144 -2.41 -1.83 19.52
N ALA A 145 -1.34 -1.77 18.71
CA ALA A 145 -0.24 -2.74 18.74
C ALA A 145 0.83 -2.37 19.79
N LEU A 146 1.23 -1.09 19.85
CA LEU A 146 2.30 -0.61 20.72
C LEU A 146 2.07 -0.90 22.21
N PRO A 147 0.87 -0.66 22.79
CA PRO A 147 0.63 -0.94 24.21
C PRO A 147 0.68 -2.44 24.57
N ARG A 148 0.56 -3.34 23.58
CA ARG A 148 0.65 -4.79 23.80
C ARG A 148 2.08 -5.28 23.72
N MET A 149 2.87 -4.75 22.77
CA MET A 149 4.29 -5.02 22.69
C MET A 149 5.00 -4.59 23.98
N ALA A 150 4.66 -3.40 24.50
CA ALA A 150 5.18 -2.90 25.78
C ALA A 150 4.83 -3.83 26.96
N ARG A 151 3.57 -4.27 27.07
CA ARG A 151 3.13 -5.20 28.15
C ARG A 151 3.82 -6.56 28.11
N MET A 152 4.08 -7.11 26.91
CA MET A 152 4.81 -8.36 26.76
C MET A 152 6.28 -8.25 27.20
N SER A 153 6.92 -7.10 26.97
CA SER A 153 8.31 -6.87 27.41
C SER A 153 8.46 -6.71 28.93
N LEU A 154 7.40 -6.25 29.61
CA LEU A 154 7.39 -5.96 31.05
C LEU A 154 6.98 -7.16 31.92
N GLY A 155 6.82 -8.36 31.35
CA GLY A 155 6.51 -9.58 32.10
C GLY A 155 5.13 -9.62 32.77
N ARG A 156 4.28 -8.60 32.59
CA ARG A 156 2.91 -8.56 33.11
C ARG A 156 1.99 -9.36 32.17
N ARG A 157 1.79 -10.64 32.51
CA ARG A 157 0.74 -11.48 31.91
C ARG A 157 -0.62 -11.12 32.48
#